data_AF-A0A378LC24-F1
#
_entry.id   AF-A0A378LC24-F1
#
_cell.length_a   1.000
_cell.length_b   1.000
_cell.length_c   1.000
_cell.angle_alpha   90.00
_cell.angle_beta   90.00
_cell.angle_gamma   90.00
#
_symmetry.space_group_name_H-M   'P 1'
#
loop_
_entity.id
_entity.type
_entity.pdbx_description
1 polymer ?
#
loop_
_entity_poly.entity_id
_entity_poly.type
_entity_poly.pdbx_seq_one_letter_code
_entity_poly.pdbx_strand_id
1 'polypeptide(L)'
;MADESDLPTTDENTELQEDFDSIDNDSSMDLRKLQMEEDLNDPITLVERVYQIWWRWADFQLYIVSPTIDLISPPVIIKPELISGTHEYEFVYSILDSGSKLSTSKSEEMLSAGMSMYKLYMTIEKMIYILVERLKEGGIDKETEVQVSFGGHLLPQRKAFESIINLPYNVVVTNFDPGAWGERYLQIVKQNADKYGYPLEAPRDTYKHPRTSSVRPK
;
A
#
# COMPACT_ATOMS: atom_id res chain seq x y z
N MET A 1 64.69 -33.65 33.26
CA MET A 1 64.95 -33.51 31.81
C MET A 1 63.59 -33.52 31.15
N ALA A 2 63.29 -32.45 30.43
CA ALA A 2 62.01 -32.13 29.83
C ALA A 2 61.75 -32.98 28.58
N ASP A 3 60.47 -33.26 28.32
CA ASP A 3 59.98 -33.64 27.00
C ASP A 3 58.63 -32.94 26.83
N GLU A 4 58.64 -31.83 26.08
CA GLU A 4 57.45 -31.08 25.68
C GLU A 4 56.93 -31.73 24.39
N SER A 5 55.70 -32.25 24.42
CA SER A 5 55.01 -32.68 23.22
C SER A 5 54.34 -31.47 22.57
N ASP A 6 54.87 -31.06 21.42
CA ASP A 6 54.31 -30.04 20.53
C ASP A 6 52.85 -30.34 20.18
N LEU A 7 51.94 -29.44 20.59
CA LEU A 7 50.58 -29.36 20.08
C LEU A 7 50.62 -28.60 18.75
N PRO A 8 49.92 -29.06 17.69
CA PRO A 8 49.83 -28.31 16.45
C PRO A 8 49.04 -27.01 16.70
N THR A 9 49.67 -25.89 16.39
CA THR A 9 49.08 -24.54 16.47
C THR A 9 47.94 -24.39 15.47
N THR A 10 46.86 -23.77 15.94
CA THR A 10 45.53 -23.60 15.33
C THR A 10 45.47 -22.60 14.16
N ASP A 11 46.49 -22.56 13.30
CA ASP A 11 46.55 -21.55 12.22
C ASP A 11 46.23 -22.09 10.81
N GLU A 12 46.11 -23.42 10.62
CA GLU A 12 45.78 -24.00 9.30
C GLU A 12 44.27 -24.20 9.05
N ASN A 13 43.42 -24.04 10.06
CA ASN A 13 41.96 -24.22 9.92
C ASN A 13 41.22 -22.93 9.52
N THR A 14 41.86 -21.76 9.53
CA THR A 14 41.20 -20.49 9.21
C THR A 14 41.17 -20.23 7.69
N GLU A 15 42.15 -20.70 6.92
CA GLU A 15 42.17 -20.50 5.45
C GLU A 15 41.19 -21.41 4.71
N LEU A 16 40.92 -22.62 5.20
CA LEU A 16 39.95 -23.55 4.57
C LEU A 16 38.48 -23.18 4.83
N GLN A 17 38.21 -22.36 5.84
CA GLN A 17 36.86 -21.99 6.25
C GLN A 17 36.35 -20.74 5.50
N GLU A 18 37.25 -19.87 5.04
CA GLU A 18 36.91 -18.73 4.18
C GLU A 18 36.63 -19.16 2.72
N ASP A 19 37.26 -20.24 2.25
CA ASP A 19 37.03 -20.77 0.90
C ASP A 19 35.65 -21.43 0.75
N PHE A 20 35.12 -22.11 1.78
CA PHE A 20 33.81 -22.76 1.70
C PHE A 20 32.64 -21.77 1.67
N ASP A 21 32.73 -20.65 2.40
CA ASP A 21 31.71 -19.60 2.38
C ASP A 21 31.74 -18.77 1.08
N SER A 22 32.86 -18.78 0.34
CA SER A 22 33.00 -18.09 -0.94
C SER A 22 32.41 -18.85 -2.13
N ILE A 23 32.52 -20.19 -2.14
CA ILE A 23 32.06 -21.06 -3.23
C ILE A 23 30.53 -21.13 -3.32
N ASP A 24 29.84 -21.16 -2.17
CA ASP A 24 28.37 -21.19 -2.13
C ASP A 24 27.75 -19.85 -2.57
N ASN A 25 28.45 -18.73 -2.38
CA ASN A 25 27.93 -17.41 -2.71
C ASN A 25 28.01 -17.11 -4.22
N ASP A 26 29.12 -17.48 -4.88
CA ASP A 26 29.29 -17.34 -6.34
C ASP A 26 28.34 -18.27 -7.12
N SER A 27 28.17 -19.51 -6.66
CA SER A 27 27.19 -20.46 -7.23
C SER A 27 25.75 -19.94 -7.13
N SER A 28 25.38 -19.30 -6.01
CA SER A 28 24.05 -18.71 -5.83
C SER A 28 23.81 -17.48 -6.71
N MET A 29 24.85 -16.66 -6.92
CA MET A 29 24.77 -15.49 -7.79
C MET A 29 24.62 -15.89 -9.26
N ASP A 30 25.32 -16.93 -9.70
CA ASP A 30 25.22 -17.42 -11.08
C ASP A 30 23.89 -18.13 -11.35
N LEU A 31 23.35 -18.86 -10.37
CA LEU A 31 22.00 -19.43 -10.48
C LEU A 31 20.93 -18.33 -10.62
N ARG A 32 21.07 -17.23 -9.87
CA ARG A 32 20.16 -16.09 -9.94
C ARG A 32 20.26 -15.35 -11.27
N LYS A 33 21.46 -15.22 -11.84
CA LYS A 33 21.65 -14.64 -13.19
C LYS A 33 20.99 -15.51 -14.26
N LEU A 34 21.18 -16.84 -14.21
CA LEU A 34 20.57 -17.77 -15.16
C LEU A 34 19.04 -17.76 -15.09
N GLN A 35 18.46 -17.75 -13.89
CA GLN A 35 17.01 -17.57 -13.71
C GLN A 35 16.53 -16.20 -14.22
N MET A 36 17.34 -15.16 -14.02
CA MET A 36 17.00 -13.83 -14.52
C MET A 36 17.01 -13.78 -16.05
N GLU A 37 17.95 -14.46 -16.71
CA GLU A 37 18.04 -14.57 -18.17
C GLU A 37 16.90 -15.38 -18.77
N GLU A 38 16.51 -16.50 -18.14
CA GLU A 38 15.35 -17.29 -18.54
C GLU A 38 14.04 -16.48 -18.40
N ASP A 39 13.87 -15.81 -17.27
CA ASP A 39 12.71 -14.95 -17.02
C ASP A 39 12.68 -13.68 -17.89
N LEU A 40 13.84 -13.19 -18.36
CA LEU A 40 13.94 -12.07 -19.31
C LEU A 40 13.47 -12.46 -20.71
N ASN A 41 13.50 -13.76 -21.03
CA ASN A 41 13.08 -14.30 -22.32
C ASN A 41 11.58 -14.63 -22.36
N ASP A 42 10.88 -14.65 -21.23
CA ASP A 42 9.42 -14.86 -21.16
C ASP A 42 8.64 -13.53 -21.02
N PRO A 43 7.87 -13.10 -22.05
CA PRO A 43 7.10 -11.87 -21.98
C PRO A 43 6.01 -11.89 -20.91
N ILE A 44 5.48 -13.06 -20.52
CA ILE A 44 4.42 -13.16 -19.50
C ILE A 44 5.02 -12.83 -18.13
N THR A 45 6.14 -13.44 -17.79
CA THR A 45 6.87 -13.19 -16.54
C THR A 45 7.30 -11.72 -16.41
N LEU A 46 7.68 -11.07 -17.50
CA LEU A 46 7.99 -9.63 -17.50
C LEU A 46 6.78 -8.76 -17.10
N VAL A 47 5.58 -9.06 -17.61
CA VAL A 47 4.35 -8.32 -17.25
C VAL A 47 4.07 -8.45 -15.76
N GLU A 48 4.20 -9.65 -15.20
CA GLU A 48 4.01 -9.89 -13.77
C GLU A 48 5.01 -9.13 -12.91
N ARG A 49 6.28 -9.08 -13.32
CA ARG A 49 7.33 -8.31 -12.63
C ARG A 49 7.07 -6.82 -12.65
N VAL A 50 6.67 -6.27 -13.80
CA VAL A 50 6.27 -4.84 -13.90
C VAL A 50 5.08 -4.56 -12.99
N TYR A 51 4.09 -5.44 -12.95
CA TYR A 51 2.95 -5.31 -12.06
C TYR A 51 3.36 -5.37 -10.58
N GLN A 52 4.30 -6.23 -10.20
CA GLN A 52 4.85 -6.28 -8.83
C GLN A 52 5.65 -5.02 -8.46
N ILE A 53 6.43 -4.47 -9.39
CA ILE A 53 7.12 -3.19 -9.18
C ILE A 53 6.10 -2.07 -9.00
N TRP A 54 5.06 -2.03 -9.85
CA TRP A 54 3.97 -1.08 -9.72
C TRP A 54 3.24 -1.22 -8.39
N TRP A 55 3.04 -2.44 -7.87
CA TRP A 55 2.51 -2.64 -6.52
C TRP A 55 3.42 -2.06 -5.42
N ARG A 56 4.73 -2.25 -5.53
CA ARG A 56 5.68 -1.66 -4.58
C ARG A 56 5.61 -0.13 -4.58
N TRP A 57 5.37 0.46 -5.75
CA TRP A 57 5.26 1.90 -5.95
C TRP A 57 3.81 2.38 -6.11
N ALA A 58 2.86 1.60 -5.59
CA ALA A 58 1.45 1.79 -5.90
C ALA A 58 0.99 3.23 -5.67
N ASP A 59 0.29 3.73 -6.66
CA ASP A 59 -0.35 5.02 -6.69
C ASP A 59 -1.87 4.84 -6.74
N PHE A 60 -2.58 5.90 -6.39
CA PHE A 60 -4.02 5.97 -6.49
C PHE A 60 -4.45 7.39 -6.84
N GLN A 61 -5.40 7.50 -7.75
CA GLN A 61 -6.07 8.75 -8.06
C GLN A 61 -7.58 8.59 -8.00
N LEU A 62 -8.23 9.58 -7.38
CA LEU A 62 -9.67 9.73 -7.32
C LEU A 62 -10.02 11.01 -8.08
N TYR A 63 -10.75 10.86 -9.18
CA TYR A 63 -11.27 11.96 -9.97
C TYR A 63 -12.76 12.10 -9.69
N ILE A 64 -13.21 13.34 -9.49
CA ILE A 64 -14.61 13.69 -9.31
C ILE A 64 -15.09 14.24 -10.65
N VAL A 65 -15.90 13.44 -11.34
CA VAL A 65 -16.41 13.73 -12.69
C VAL A 65 -17.67 14.58 -12.61
N SER A 66 -18.57 14.24 -11.69
CA SER A 66 -19.78 14.99 -11.38
C SER A 66 -20.05 14.92 -9.88
N PRO A 67 -20.36 16.02 -9.18
CA PRO A 67 -20.57 17.37 -9.70
C PRO A 67 -19.26 18.05 -10.13
N THR A 68 -19.37 19.13 -10.89
CA THR A 68 -18.21 19.95 -11.28
C THR A 68 -17.61 20.63 -10.05
N ILE A 69 -16.33 20.41 -9.82
CA ILE A 69 -15.56 21.01 -8.74
C ILE A 69 -14.48 21.90 -9.36
N ASP A 70 -14.30 23.09 -8.81
CA ASP A 70 -13.30 24.03 -9.26
C ASP A 70 -11.88 23.46 -9.11
N LEU A 71 -11.08 23.68 -10.15
CA LEU A 71 -9.69 23.23 -10.18
C LEU A 71 -8.83 24.10 -9.28
N ILE A 72 -7.97 23.44 -8.49
CA ILE A 72 -6.98 24.09 -7.64
C ILE A 72 -5.61 23.96 -8.33
N SER A 73 -4.99 25.09 -8.68
CA SER A 73 -3.68 25.13 -9.32
C SER A 73 -2.80 26.24 -8.71
N PRO A 74 -1.62 25.93 -8.18
CA PRO A 74 -1.02 24.59 -8.10
C PRO A 74 -1.74 23.67 -7.09
N PRO A 75 -1.62 22.33 -7.22
CA PRO A 75 -2.24 21.40 -6.28
C PRO A 75 -1.78 21.63 -4.84
N VAL A 76 -2.70 21.55 -3.89
CA VAL A 76 -2.41 21.66 -2.45
C VAL A 76 -1.92 20.31 -1.95
N ILE A 77 -0.82 20.32 -1.19
CA ILE A 77 -0.28 19.12 -0.55
C ILE A 77 -0.86 19.02 0.86
N ILE A 78 -1.78 18.09 1.06
CA ILE A 78 -2.37 17.74 2.35
C ILE A 78 -1.43 16.75 3.04
N LYS A 79 -0.77 17.22 4.10
CA LYS A 79 0.14 16.39 4.90
C LYS A 79 -0.64 15.57 5.95
N PRO A 80 -0.04 14.51 6.52
CA PRO A 80 -0.59 13.85 7.70
C PRO A 80 -0.81 14.86 8.84
N GLU A 81 -1.98 14.83 9.47
CA GLU A 81 -2.35 15.75 10.55
C GLU A 81 -2.04 15.16 11.92
N LEU A 82 -1.95 16.01 12.95
CA LEU A 82 -1.79 15.56 14.33
C LEU A 82 -3.11 15.01 14.86
N ILE A 83 -3.09 13.81 15.43
CA ILE A 83 -4.27 13.21 16.04
C ILE A 83 -4.60 13.96 17.33
N SER A 84 -5.81 14.53 17.40
CA SER A 84 -6.32 15.28 18.54
C SER A 84 -6.11 14.56 19.87
N GLY A 85 -5.51 15.26 20.85
CA GLY A 85 -5.24 14.71 22.18
C GLY A 85 -3.99 13.84 22.26
N THR A 86 -3.21 13.72 21.19
CA THR A 86 -1.94 12.97 21.17
C THR A 86 -0.79 13.77 20.56
N HIS A 87 0.42 13.21 20.58
CA HIS A 87 1.59 13.73 19.88
C HIS A 87 1.91 12.95 18.60
N GLU A 88 0.98 12.13 18.13
CA GLU A 88 1.15 11.28 16.97
C GLU A 88 0.43 11.85 15.75
N TYR A 89 0.99 11.58 14.58
CA TYR A 89 0.38 11.95 13.30
C TYR A 89 -0.47 10.80 12.77
N GLU A 90 -1.45 11.14 11.93
CA GLU A 90 -2.20 10.18 11.14
C GLU A 90 -1.26 9.28 10.33
N PHE A 91 -1.59 7.99 10.24
CA PHE A 91 -0.78 7.06 9.46
C PHE A 91 -1.23 7.03 8.00
N VAL A 92 -0.92 8.09 7.28
CA VAL A 92 -1.26 8.28 5.87
C VAL A 92 -0.04 8.80 5.09
N TYR A 93 -0.06 8.64 3.78
CA TYR A 93 0.83 9.36 2.88
C TYR A 93 0.29 10.76 2.62
N SER A 94 1.13 11.64 2.10
CA SER A 94 0.69 12.95 1.62
C SER A 94 -0.31 12.81 0.45
N ILE A 95 -1.32 13.68 0.41
CA ILE A 95 -2.35 13.72 -0.65
C ILE A 95 -2.17 15.01 -1.45
N LEU A 96 -2.12 14.90 -2.77
CA LEU A 96 -2.12 16.03 -3.70
C LEU A 96 -3.56 16.30 -4.14
N ASP A 97 -4.06 17.49 -3.81
CA ASP A 97 -5.41 17.94 -4.08
C ASP A 97 -5.43 19.04 -5.14
N SER A 98 -6.04 18.73 -6.29
CA SER A 98 -6.24 19.65 -7.41
C SER A 98 -7.71 20.09 -7.54
N GLY A 99 -8.51 19.93 -6.49
CA GLY A 99 -9.95 20.19 -6.50
C GLY A 99 -10.74 18.99 -6.99
N SER A 100 -10.89 18.85 -8.32
CA SER A 100 -11.59 17.70 -8.93
C SER A 100 -10.78 16.41 -8.94
N LYS A 101 -9.52 16.43 -8.49
CA LYS A 101 -8.63 15.27 -8.44
C LYS A 101 -7.87 15.22 -7.11
N LEU A 102 -7.98 14.09 -6.43
CA LEU A 102 -7.13 13.72 -5.30
C LEU A 102 -6.16 12.62 -5.74
N SER A 103 -4.89 12.73 -5.38
CA SER A 103 -3.86 11.75 -5.76
C SER A 103 -2.85 11.48 -4.65
N THR A 104 -2.36 10.25 -4.58
CA THR A 104 -1.33 9.85 -3.63
C THR A 104 -0.53 8.67 -4.18
N SER A 105 0.60 8.36 -3.56
CA SER A 105 1.38 7.16 -3.87
C SER A 105 2.25 6.73 -2.69
N LYS A 106 2.84 5.54 -2.81
CA LYS A 106 3.86 5.03 -1.88
C LYS A 106 5.22 5.69 -2.04
N SER A 107 5.34 6.81 -2.75
CA SER A 107 6.63 7.45 -3.09
C SER A 107 7.55 7.69 -1.89
N GLU A 108 7.01 8.05 -0.73
CA GLU A 108 7.78 8.28 0.50
C GLU A 108 8.57 7.03 0.96
N GLU A 109 8.03 5.84 0.69
CA GLU A 109 8.55 4.54 1.17
C GLU A 109 8.65 3.52 0.02
N MET A 110 8.81 3.98 -1.23
CA MET A 110 8.65 3.13 -2.41
C MET A 110 9.67 1.98 -2.48
N LEU A 111 10.82 2.13 -1.82
CA LEU A 111 11.88 1.12 -1.75
C LEU A 111 11.80 0.24 -0.50
N SER A 112 11.01 0.62 0.51
CA SER A 112 10.98 -0.05 1.83
C SER A 112 9.62 -0.66 2.18
N ALA A 113 8.50 -0.10 1.72
CA ALA A 113 7.15 -0.59 2.02
C ALA A 113 6.86 -1.97 1.41
N GLY A 114 7.60 -2.36 0.37
CA GLY A 114 7.42 -3.64 -0.32
C GLY A 114 5.98 -3.82 -0.81
N MET A 115 5.37 -4.97 -0.53
CA MET A 115 3.98 -5.27 -0.88
C MET A 115 2.95 -4.74 0.13
N SER A 116 3.39 -4.14 1.24
CA SER A 116 2.45 -3.58 2.24
C SER A 116 1.61 -2.48 1.63
N MET A 117 0.29 -2.59 1.83
CA MET A 117 -0.69 -1.61 1.33
C MET A 117 -1.35 -0.83 2.46
N TYR A 118 -1.02 -1.12 3.71
CA TYR A 118 -1.79 -0.64 4.84
C TYR A 118 -1.79 0.89 4.96
N LYS A 119 -0.63 1.55 4.86
CA LYS A 119 -0.52 3.04 4.86
C LYS A 119 -1.29 3.65 3.69
N LEU A 120 -1.20 3.05 2.51
CA LEU A 120 -1.93 3.50 1.32
C LEU A 120 -3.44 3.34 1.49
N TYR A 121 -3.91 2.23 2.07
CA TYR A 121 -5.34 2.02 2.34
C TYR A 121 -5.88 3.02 3.37
N MET A 122 -5.13 3.36 4.41
CA MET A 122 -5.51 4.45 5.33
C MET A 122 -5.56 5.80 4.63
N THR A 123 -4.65 6.03 3.68
CA THR A 123 -4.64 7.27 2.87
C THR A 123 -5.88 7.34 1.97
N ILE A 124 -6.30 6.21 1.38
CA ILE A 124 -7.52 6.13 0.57
C ILE A 124 -8.76 6.43 1.42
N GLU A 125 -8.85 5.92 2.65
CA GLU A 125 -9.95 6.26 3.57
C GLU A 125 -9.97 7.77 3.88
N LYS A 126 -8.80 8.41 4.09
CA LYS A 126 -8.71 9.87 4.23
C LYS A 126 -9.12 10.60 2.95
N MET A 127 -8.74 10.12 1.77
CA MET A 127 -9.18 10.70 0.49
C MET A 127 -10.70 10.64 0.32
N ILE A 128 -11.34 9.54 0.75
CA ILE A 128 -12.80 9.38 0.70
C ILE A 128 -13.48 10.28 1.74
N TYR A 129 -12.88 10.44 2.92
CA TYR A 129 -13.33 11.45 3.90
C TYR A 129 -13.32 12.86 3.29
N ILE A 130 -12.22 13.25 2.62
CA ILE A 130 -12.11 14.55 1.94
C ILE A 130 -13.18 14.71 0.85
N LEU A 131 -13.44 13.65 0.06
CA LEU A 131 -14.52 13.65 -0.92
C LEU A 131 -15.87 13.97 -0.26
N VAL A 132 -16.22 13.26 0.82
CA VAL A 132 -17.50 13.41 1.51
C VAL A 132 -17.66 14.82 2.09
N GLU A 133 -16.62 15.35 2.74
CA GLU A 133 -16.67 16.71 3.30
C GLU A 133 -16.83 17.74 2.17
N ARG A 134 -16.17 17.57 1.03
CA ARG A 134 -16.33 18.45 -0.13
C ARG A 134 -17.73 18.41 -0.72
N LEU A 135 -18.35 17.22 -0.82
CA LEU A 135 -19.73 17.09 -1.29
C LEU A 135 -20.71 17.80 -0.33
N LYS A 136 -20.49 17.65 0.97
CA LYS A 136 -21.27 18.29 2.02
C LYS A 136 -21.15 19.81 2.00
N GLU A 137 -19.93 20.34 1.85
CA GLU A 137 -19.67 21.78 1.70
C GLU A 137 -20.28 22.34 0.42
N GLY A 138 -20.28 21.55 -0.66
CA GLY A 138 -20.94 21.87 -1.92
C GLY A 138 -22.47 21.81 -1.87
N GLY A 139 -23.07 21.42 -0.73
CA GLY A 139 -24.51 21.30 -0.58
C GLY A 139 -25.13 20.16 -1.39
N ILE A 140 -24.34 19.13 -1.73
CA ILE A 140 -24.81 17.96 -2.46
C ILE A 140 -25.56 17.05 -1.50
N ASP A 141 -26.82 16.76 -1.84
CA ASP A 141 -27.61 15.83 -1.05
C ASP A 141 -27.16 14.38 -1.26
N LYS A 142 -27.42 13.53 -0.27
CA LYS A 142 -27.01 12.10 -0.28
C LYS A 142 -27.62 11.31 -1.44
N GLU A 143 -28.81 11.69 -1.93
CA GLU A 143 -29.48 11.01 -3.03
C GLU A 143 -28.93 11.41 -4.41
N THR A 144 -28.24 12.55 -4.49
CA THR A 144 -27.69 13.07 -5.75
C THR A 144 -26.57 12.17 -6.25
N GLU A 145 -26.66 11.75 -7.51
CA GLU A 145 -25.63 10.92 -8.12
C GLU A 145 -24.30 11.68 -8.26
N VAL A 146 -23.27 11.17 -7.60
CA VAL A 146 -21.89 11.65 -7.69
C VAL A 146 -21.09 10.67 -8.51
N GLN A 147 -20.57 11.10 -9.65
CA GLN A 147 -19.76 10.27 -10.52
C GLN A 147 -18.28 10.47 -10.22
N VAL A 148 -17.58 9.39 -9.93
CA VAL A 148 -16.13 9.38 -9.72
C VAL A 148 -15.46 8.42 -10.69
N SER A 149 -14.18 8.62 -10.93
CA SER A 149 -13.34 7.67 -11.66
C SER A 149 -12.03 7.43 -10.91
N PHE A 150 -11.46 6.24 -11.09
CA PHE A 150 -10.22 5.83 -10.45
C PHE A 150 -9.04 5.84 -11.42
N GLY A 151 -7.85 6.04 -10.87
CA GLY A 151 -6.57 5.80 -11.55
C GLY A 151 -5.57 5.13 -10.61
N GLY A 152 -4.47 4.64 -11.18
CA GLY A 152 -3.37 4.01 -10.45
C GLY A 152 -3.51 2.49 -10.38
N HIS A 153 -2.83 1.87 -9.42
CA HIS A 153 -2.72 0.42 -9.32
C HIS A 153 -4.06 -0.27 -8.96
N LEU A 154 -4.27 -1.52 -9.40
CA LEU A 154 -5.53 -2.25 -9.22
C LEU A 154 -5.93 -2.48 -7.75
N LEU A 155 -4.97 -2.76 -6.87
CA LEU A 155 -5.24 -3.05 -5.45
C LEU A 155 -5.81 -1.83 -4.69
N PRO A 156 -5.24 -0.62 -4.81
CA PRO A 156 -5.88 0.61 -4.35
C PRO A 156 -7.30 0.82 -4.89
N GLN A 157 -7.53 0.60 -6.18
CA GLN A 157 -8.86 0.77 -6.78
C GLN A 157 -9.90 -0.17 -6.15
N ARG A 158 -9.53 -1.43 -5.90
CA ARG A 158 -10.35 -2.40 -5.16
C ARG A 158 -10.71 -1.91 -3.76
N LYS A 159 -9.73 -1.37 -3.02
CA LYS A 159 -9.95 -0.81 -1.68
C LYS A 159 -10.86 0.43 -1.71
N ALA A 160 -10.63 1.32 -2.67
CA ALA A 160 -11.43 2.52 -2.85
C ALA A 160 -12.87 2.16 -3.23
N PHE A 161 -13.07 1.23 -4.17
CA PHE A 161 -14.39 0.73 -4.54
C PHE A 161 -15.15 0.18 -3.34
N GLU A 162 -14.51 -0.69 -2.55
CA GLU A 162 -15.09 -1.25 -1.32
C GLU A 162 -15.50 -0.17 -0.33
N SER A 163 -14.74 0.92 -0.23
CA SER A 163 -15.05 2.00 0.71
C SER A 163 -16.17 2.89 0.17
N ILE A 164 -16.21 3.14 -1.14
CA ILE A 164 -17.25 3.95 -1.80
C ILE A 164 -18.63 3.29 -1.74
N ILE A 165 -18.73 1.98 -1.97
CA ILE A 165 -20.02 1.27 -1.92
C ILE A 165 -20.62 1.21 -0.50
N ASN A 166 -19.85 1.55 0.53
CA ASN A 166 -20.28 1.62 1.93
C ASN A 166 -20.50 3.08 2.39
N LEU A 167 -20.55 4.05 1.47
CA LEU A 167 -20.91 5.43 1.79
C LEU A 167 -22.43 5.61 1.88
N PRO A 168 -22.90 6.58 2.69
CA PRO A 168 -24.30 6.99 2.69
C PRO A 168 -24.68 7.88 1.49
N TYR A 169 -23.72 8.33 0.70
CA TYR A 169 -23.94 9.12 -0.51
C TYR A 169 -24.07 8.19 -1.73
N ASN A 170 -24.90 8.58 -2.70
CA ASN A 170 -25.06 7.91 -3.99
C ASN A 170 -23.85 8.17 -4.91
N VAL A 171 -22.71 7.54 -4.58
CA VAL A 171 -21.46 7.67 -5.34
C VAL A 171 -21.30 6.49 -6.29
N VAL A 172 -21.12 6.77 -7.58
CA VAL A 172 -20.96 5.78 -8.65
C VAL A 172 -19.57 5.87 -9.25
N VAL A 173 -18.89 4.72 -9.34
CA VAL A 173 -17.57 4.61 -9.99
C VAL A 173 -17.75 4.27 -11.47
N THR A 174 -17.23 5.11 -12.35
CA THR A 174 -17.52 5.07 -13.79
C THR A 174 -16.60 4.18 -14.61
N ASN A 175 -15.37 3.94 -14.15
CA ASN A 175 -14.32 3.28 -14.94
C ASN A 175 -13.67 2.07 -14.26
N PHE A 176 -14.33 1.49 -13.26
CA PHE A 176 -13.83 0.33 -12.53
C PHE A 176 -14.95 -0.69 -12.29
N ASP A 177 -14.73 -1.92 -12.77
CA ASP A 177 -15.57 -3.08 -12.48
C ASP A 177 -14.81 -4.03 -11.54
N PRO A 178 -15.34 -4.34 -10.33
CA PRO A 178 -14.70 -5.29 -9.43
C PRO A 178 -14.69 -6.74 -9.96
N GLY A 179 -15.56 -7.09 -10.91
CA GLY A 179 -15.64 -8.40 -11.54
C GLY A 179 -15.64 -9.59 -10.56
N ALA A 180 -14.98 -10.69 -10.96
CA ALA A 180 -14.87 -11.91 -10.14
C ALA A 180 -14.22 -11.68 -8.77
N TRP A 181 -13.37 -10.65 -8.63
CA TRP A 181 -12.81 -10.28 -7.33
C TRP A 181 -13.89 -9.74 -6.39
N GLY A 182 -14.82 -8.92 -6.88
CA GLY A 182 -15.93 -8.37 -6.10
C GLY A 182 -16.88 -9.44 -5.57
N GLU A 183 -17.24 -10.40 -6.42
CA GLU A 183 -18.08 -11.54 -6.00
C GLU A 183 -17.42 -12.36 -4.90
N ARG A 184 -16.13 -12.69 -5.08
CA ARG A 184 -15.35 -13.43 -4.08
C ARG A 184 -15.18 -12.62 -2.79
N TYR A 185 -14.97 -11.32 -2.90
CA TYR A 185 -14.90 -10.43 -1.74
C TYR A 185 -16.18 -10.48 -0.91
N LEU A 186 -17.36 -10.36 -1.53
CA LEU A 186 -18.64 -10.43 -0.82
C LEU A 186 -18.88 -11.81 -0.18
N GLN A 187 -18.48 -12.90 -0.83
CA GLN A 187 -18.53 -14.24 -0.26
C GLN A 187 -17.67 -14.34 1.00
N ILE A 188 -16.42 -13.84 0.94
CA ILE A 188 -15.48 -13.82 2.08
C ILE A 188 -16.01 -12.96 3.23
N VAL A 189 -16.58 -11.79 2.93
CA VAL A 189 -17.19 -10.93 3.95
C VAL A 189 -18.33 -11.66 4.67
N LYS A 190 -19.25 -12.28 3.92
CA LYS A 190 -20.36 -13.06 4.51
C LYS A 190 -19.88 -14.22 5.36
N GLN A 191 -18.89 -14.98 4.87
CA GLN A 191 -18.32 -16.11 5.60
C GLN A 191 -17.64 -15.69 6.91
N ASN A 192 -17.03 -14.50 6.93
CA ASN A 192 -16.31 -14.01 8.10
C ASN A 192 -17.16 -13.17 9.06
N ALA A 193 -18.35 -12.74 8.63
CA ALA A 193 -19.19 -11.82 9.39
C ALA A 193 -19.57 -12.37 10.78
N ASP A 194 -19.86 -13.66 10.88
CA ASP A 194 -20.24 -14.28 12.15
C ASP A 194 -19.12 -14.24 13.19
N LYS A 195 -17.85 -14.21 12.74
CA LYS A 195 -16.69 -14.25 13.61
C LYS A 195 -16.04 -12.88 13.84
N TYR A 196 -16.02 -12.03 12.81
CA TYR A 196 -15.27 -10.78 12.79
C TYR A 196 -16.13 -9.54 12.56
N GLY A 197 -17.43 -9.72 12.31
CA GLY A 197 -18.35 -8.64 11.95
C GLY A 197 -18.26 -8.23 10.48
N TYR A 198 -19.12 -7.29 10.09
CA TYR A 198 -19.12 -6.67 8.77
C TYR A 198 -18.14 -5.48 8.70
N PRO A 199 -17.63 -5.13 7.51
CA PRO A 199 -16.95 -3.86 7.30
C PRO A 199 -17.81 -2.69 7.79
N LEU A 200 -17.18 -1.73 8.48
CA LEU A 200 -17.85 -0.53 8.97
C LEU A 200 -18.29 0.37 7.80
N GLU A 201 -19.30 1.21 8.03
CA GLU A 201 -19.71 2.27 7.11
C GLU A 201 -18.55 3.26 6.84
N ALA A 202 -18.51 3.84 5.65
CA ALA A 202 -17.53 4.85 5.25
C ALA A 202 -18.11 6.28 5.39
N PRO A 203 -17.27 7.33 5.49
CA PRO A 203 -15.80 7.32 5.57
C PRO A 203 -15.31 6.81 6.93
N ARG A 204 -14.23 6.02 6.93
CA ARG A 204 -13.70 5.41 8.16
C ARG A 204 -12.58 6.23 8.77
N ASP A 205 -12.64 6.45 10.08
CA ASP A 205 -11.63 7.21 10.84
C ASP A 205 -10.46 6.36 11.37
N THR A 206 -10.21 5.19 10.76
CA THR A 206 -9.15 4.26 11.19
C THR A 206 -7.74 4.87 11.08
N TYR A 207 -7.55 5.85 10.20
CA TYR A 207 -6.29 6.58 10.04
C TYR A 207 -5.97 7.54 11.20
N LYS A 208 -6.97 7.88 12.04
CA LYS A 208 -6.84 8.74 13.23
C LYS A 208 -6.47 7.97 14.51
N HIS A 209 -6.19 6.67 14.42
CA HIS A 209 -5.82 5.88 15.58
C HIS A 209 -4.32 5.99 15.87
N PRO A 210 -3.91 6.35 17.11
CA PRO A 210 -2.51 6.35 17.51
C PRO A 210 -1.90 4.96 17.34
N ARG A 211 -0.65 4.92 16.90
CA ARG A 211 0.11 3.73 16.55
C ARG A 211 1.32 3.47 17.42
N THR A 212 1.48 4.16 18.55
CA THR A 212 2.57 3.89 19.48
C THR A 212 2.74 2.39 19.70
N SER A 213 3.78 1.85 19.06
CA SER A 213 4.47 0.67 19.54
C SER A 213 4.95 1.04 20.93
N SER A 214 4.48 0.32 21.94
CA SER A 214 5.13 0.31 23.24
C SER A 214 6.62 0.03 23.01
N VAL A 215 7.45 1.06 23.18
CA VAL A 215 8.87 0.84 23.43
C VAL A 215 8.90 -0.01 24.69
N ARG A 216 9.25 -1.29 24.55
CA ARG A 216 9.46 -2.13 25.74
C ARG A 216 10.50 -1.41 26.60
N PRO A 217 10.20 -1.10 27.87
CA PRO A 217 11.25 -0.60 28.76
C PRO A 217 12.36 -1.65 28.82
N LYS A 218 13.61 -1.17 28.68
CA LYS A 218 14.82 -1.97 28.85
C LYS A 218 14.89 -2.54 30.26
#